data_AF-A0A1Q8S8Q1-F1
#
_entry.id   AF-A0A1Q8S8Q1-F1
#
_cell.length_a   1.000
_cell.length_b   1.000
_cell.length_c   1.000
_cell.angle_alpha   90.00
_cell.angle_beta   90.00
_cell.angle_gamma   90.00
#
_symmetry.space_group_name_H-M   'P 1'
#
loop_
_entity.id
_entity.type
_entity.pdbx_description
1 polymer ?
#
loop_
_entity_poly.entity_id
_entity_poly.type
_entity_poly.pdbx_seq_one_letter_code
_entity_poly.pdbx_strand_id
1 'polypeptide(L)'
;MRVHEILIISLLGGGQTAVETVDFNPNWEIIEADYKAALKEAASNPALAKRLNTEGASNVSYGQAIYAAGAAAVNQIKGLKNWNKAREQFTQLMTQIMMDHNPNPGVAVAAICYNKDYDVKDPRGIYGLQSESISVWPAHTNYDCFYMGRNNAFWSRGDGGTINLYTRYYSPPCRFDDQDDLYC
;
A
#
# COMPACT_ATOMS: atom_id res chain seq x y z
N MET A 1 -13.50 13.09 3.30
CA MET A 1 -13.30 11.83 4.05
C MET A 1 -11.99 11.96 4.80
N ARG A 2 -11.90 11.49 6.06
CA ARG A 2 -10.62 11.47 6.78
C ARG A 2 -10.00 10.07 6.62
N VAL A 3 -8.76 10.02 6.13
CA VAL A 3 -7.94 8.81 6.12
C VAL A 3 -7.51 8.54 7.57
N HIS A 4 -7.70 7.33 8.07
CA HIS A 4 -7.15 6.92 9.37
C HIS A 4 -5.91 6.05 9.15
N GLU A 5 -4.95 6.19 10.06
CA GLU A 5 -3.71 5.43 10.12
C GLU A 5 -3.74 4.56 11.38
N ILE A 6 -3.61 3.24 11.24
CA ILE A 6 -3.35 2.35 12.39
C ILE A 6 -1.98 1.73 12.21
N LEU A 7 -1.07 2.15 13.08
CA LEU A 7 0.21 1.53 13.32
C LEU A 7 -0.03 0.35 14.27
N ILE A 8 0.08 -0.90 13.79
CA ILE A 8 0.04 -2.07 14.67
C ILE A 8 1.34 -2.09 15.47
N ILE A 9 1.37 -1.36 16.58
CA ILE A 9 2.31 -1.60 17.68
C ILE A 9 1.66 -2.72 18.49
N SER A 10 2.25 -3.91 18.52
CA SER A 10 1.88 -4.96 19.46
C SER A 10 1.98 -4.40 20.89
N LEU A 11 0.82 -4.04 21.46
CA LEU A 11 0.72 -3.47 22.81
C LEU A 11 0.92 -4.56 23.85
N LEU A 12 2.14 -4.66 24.38
CA LEU A 12 2.33 -5.02 25.78
C LEU A 12 2.79 -3.77 26.55
N GLY A 13 1.81 -3.00 27.01
CA GLY A 13 1.92 -2.13 28.18
C GLY A 13 2.40 -0.70 27.95
N GLY A 14 1.53 0.25 28.33
CA GLY A 14 1.93 1.62 28.69
C GLY A 14 1.81 2.62 27.55
N GLY A 15 0.84 3.53 27.68
CA GLY A 15 0.50 4.51 26.66
C GLY A 15 1.67 5.39 26.22
N GLN A 16 1.88 5.44 24.91
CA GLN A 16 2.48 6.57 24.22
C GLN A 16 1.71 6.78 22.91
N THR A 17 1.19 7.99 22.77
CA THR A 17 0.76 8.61 21.52
C THR A 17 1.75 8.28 20.40
N ALA A 18 1.23 7.93 19.23
CA ALA A 18 1.93 7.77 17.96
C ALA A 18 3.42 8.09 18.04
N VAL A 19 4.26 7.06 18.11
CA VAL A 19 5.66 7.22 17.76
C VAL A 19 5.65 7.50 16.26
N GLU A 20 5.47 8.76 15.90
CA GLU A 20 6.17 9.34 14.77
C GLU A 20 7.62 8.94 14.98
N THR A 21 8.05 7.87 14.31
CA THR A 21 9.46 7.53 14.29
C THR A 21 10.16 8.79 13.81
N VAL A 22 11.06 9.34 14.63
CA VAL A 22 11.82 10.60 14.39
C VAL A 22 12.69 10.54 13.11
N ASP A 23 12.51 9.49 12.31
CA ASP A 23 13.31 8.99 11.21
C ASP A 23 12.50 8.83 9.90
N PHE A 24 11.18 9.08 9.90
CA PHE A 24 10.34 9.05 8.69
C PHE A 24 9.96 10.48 8.28
N ASN A 25 10.79 11.10 7.45
CA ASN A 25 10.56 12.42 6.88
C ASN A 25 10.59 12.35 5.34
N PRO A 26 9.52 11.83 4.71
CA PRO A 26 9.45 11.74 3.26
C PRO A 26 9.48 13.11 2.59
N ASN A 27 10.28 13.23 1.53
CA ASN A 27 10.23 14.40 0.66
C ASN A 27 9.04 14.27 -0.31
N TRP A 28 7.89 14.81 0.09
CA TRP A 28 6.65 14.71 -0.67
C TRP A 28 6.73 15.34 -2.07
N GLU A 29 7.54 16.38 -2.26
CA GLU A 29 7.71 16.99 -3.58
C GLU A 29 8.43 16.05 -4.55
N ILE A 30 9.47 15.35 -4.07
CA ILE A 30 10.18 14.33 -4.86
C ILE A 30 9.28 13.13 -5.12
N ILE A 31 8.55 12.67 -4.10
CA ILE A 31 7.61 11.54 -4.23
C ILE A 31 6.56 11.85 -5.30
N GLU A 32 5.98 13.04 -5.27
CA GLU A 32 4.97 13.46 -6.24
C GLU A 32 5.55 13.57 -7.66
N ALA A 33 6.79 14.03 -7.79
CA ALA A 33 7.49 14.07 -9.08
C ALA A 33 7.76 12.65 -9.62
N ASP A 34 8.24 11.75 -8.77
CA ASP A 34 8.50 10.34 -9.11
C ASP A 34 7.20 9.62 -9.50
N TYR A 35 6.13 9.83 -8.73
CA TYR A 35 4.81 9.28 -9.02
C TYR A 35 4.32 9.72 -10.40
N LYS A 36 4.36 11.03 -10.71
CA LYS A 36 3.96 11.57 -12.02
C LYS A 36 4.81 11.03 -13.16
N ALA A 37 6.11 10.88 -12.95
CA ALA A 37 7.02 10.32 -13.95
C ALA A 37 6.67 8.86 -14.25
N ALA A 38 6.47 8.03 -13.21
CA ALA A 38 6.07 6.64 -13.35
C ALA A 38 4.68 6.49 -13.99
N LEU A 39 3.72 7.36 -13.63
CA LEU A 39 2.40 7.36 -14.24
C LEU A 39 2.46 7.68 -15.74
N LYS A 40 3.32 8.63 -16.14
CA LYS A 40 3.55 8.95 -17.55
C LYS A 40 4.21 7.79 -18.29
N GLU A 41 5.13 7.07 -17.67
CA GLU A 41 5.71 5.85 -18.23
C GLU A 41 4.64 4.77 -18.45
N ALA A 42 3.80 4.51 -17.43
CA ALA A 42 2.70 3.55 -17.53
C ALA A 42 1.70 3.88 -18.64
N ALA A 43 1.48 5.16 -18.94
CA ALA A 43 0.63 5.60 -20.03
C ALA A 43 1.30 5.53 -21.42
N SER A 44 2.63 5.69 -21.49
CA SER A 44 3.37 5.77 -22.76
C SER A 44 4.01 4.46 -23.19
N ASN A 45 4.13 3.47 -22.30
CA ASN A 45 4.67 2.15 -22.59
C ASN A 45 3.53 1.14 -22.85
N PRO A 46 3.31 0.69 -24.10
CA PRO A 46 2.20 -0.22 -24.43
C PRO A 46 2.27 -1.58 -23.74
N ALA A 47 3.48 -2.10 -23.48
CA ALA A 47 3.67 -3.37 -22.81
C ALA A 47 3.29 -3.27 -21.32
N LEU A 48 3.68 -2.17 -20.68
CA LEU A 48 3.31 -1.88 -19.30
C LEU A 48 1.81 -1.61 -19.19
N ALA A 49 1.25 -0.78 -20.07
CA ALA A 49 -0.19 -0.52 -20.13
C ALA A 49 -1.01 -1.81 -20.28
N LYS A 50 -0.54 -2.77 -21.09
CA LYS A 50 -1.17 -4.08 -21.23
C LYS A 50 -1.11 -4.90 -19.94
N ARG A 51 0.03 -4.89 -19.23
CA ARG A 51 0.21 -5.61 -17.95
C ARG A 51 -0.68 -5.05 -16.84
N LEU A 52 -0.90 -3.74 -16.82
CA LEU A 52 -1.75 -3.08 -15.82
C LEU A 52 -3.25 -3.18 -16.15
N ASN A 53 -3.61 -3.72 -17.31
CA ASN A 53 -4.98 -3.80 -17.84
C ASN A 53 -5.50 -5.24 -17.93
N THR A 54 -5.42 -5.99 -16.83
CA THR A 54 -5.78 -7.41 -16.83
C THR A 54 -7.28 -7.68 -16.64
N GLU A 55 -8.06 -6.74 -16.08
CA GLU A 55 -9.47 -7.00 -15.73
C GLU A 55 -10.45 -5.83 -15.99
N GLY A 56 -10.13 -4.92 -16.93
CA GLY A 56 -11.05 -3.87 -17.41
C GLY A 56 -10.66 -2.43 -17.07
N ALA A 57 -11.29 -1.44 -17.75
CA ALA A 57 -10.84 -0.04 -17.78
C ALA A 57 -10.77 0.66 -16.40
N SER A 58 -11.73 0.38 -15.49
CA SER A 58 -11.65 0.91 -14.12
C SER A 58 -10.52 0.27 -13.32
N ASN A 59 -10.14 -0.97 -13.63
CA ASN A 59 -9.04 -1.66 -12.98
C ASN A 59 -7.65 -1.17 -13.47
N VAL A 60 -7.59 -0.67 -14.71
CA VAL A 60 -6.38 -0.05 -15.28
C VAL A 60 -5.88 1.13 -14.46
N SER A 61 -6.78 2.08 -14.12
CA SER A 61 -6.37 3.28 -13.40
C SER A 61 -5.87 2.95 -11.99
N TYR A 62 -6.46 1.95 -11.32
CA TYR A 62 -5.94 1.44 -10.05
C TYR A 62 -4.57 0.78 -10.21
N GLY A 63 -4.39 -0.07 -11.22
CA GLY A 63 -3.09 -0.69 -11.52
C GLY A 63 -2.00 0.35 -11.84
N GLN A 64 -2.35 1.41 -12.58
CA GLN A 64 -1.45 2.52 -12.87
C GLN A 64 -1.07 3.33 -11.61
N ALA A 65 -2.05 3.61 -10.74
CA ALA A 65 -1.80 4.29 -9.49
C ALA A 65 -0.90 3.46 -8.56
N ILE A 66 -1.14 2.15 -8.47
CA ILE A 66 -0.31 1.23 -7.67
C ILE A 66 1.11 1.15 -8.23
N TYR A 67 1.27 0.93 -9.54
CA TYR A 67 2.60 0.93 -10.17
C TYR A 67 3.38 2.22 -9.91
N ALA A 68 2.72 3.37 -10.09
CA ALA A 68 3.37 4.67 -9.88
C ALA A 68 3.70 4.91 -8.39
N ALA A 69 2.84 4.46 -7.49
CA ALA A 69 3.10 4.48 -6.04
C ALA A 69 4.30 3.59 -5.68
N GLY A 70 4.38 2.38 -6.26
CA GLY A 70 5.46 1.43 -6.03
C GLY A 70 6.80 2.00 -6.49
N ALA A 71 6.86 2.54 -7.71
CA ALA A 71 8.05 3.19 -8.24
C ALA A 71 8.54 4.35 -7.35
N ALA A 72 7.63 5.22 -6.91
CA ALA A 72 7.96 6.35 -6.04
C ALA A 72 8.42 5.88 -4.64
N ALA A 73 7.71 4.92 -4.03
CA ALA A 73 8.06 4.38 -2.72
C ALA A 73 9.42 3.67 -2.75
N VAL A 74 9.69 2.86 -3.77
CA VAL A 74 10.99 2.19 -3.96
C VAL A 74 12.11 3.23 -4.10
N ASN A 75 11.91 4.30 -4.87
CA ASN A 75 12.93 5.35 -5.02
C ASN A 75 13.32 5.97 -3.68
N GLN A 76 12.37 6.21 -2.78
CA GLN A 76 12.66 6.79 -1.46
C GLN A 76 13.49 5.85 -0.58
N ILE A 77 13.27 4.54 -0.66
CA ILE A 77 13.95 3.56 0.21
C ILE A 77 15.29 3.06 -0.34
N LYS A 78 15.65 3.36 -1.61
CA LYS A 78 16.88 2.85 -2.26
C LYS A 78 18.19 3.11 -1.49
N GLY A 79 18.24 4.17 -0.69
CA GLY A 79 19.42 4.52 0.13
C GLY A 79 19.51 3.82 1.48
N LEU A 80 18.46 3.10 1.89
CA LEU A 80 18.38 2.50 3.22
C LEU A 80 19.16 1.19 3.28
N LYS A 81 20.12 1.13 4.21
CA LYS A 81 20.92 -0.08 4.46
C LYS A 81 20.26 -1.03 5.46
N ASN A 82 19.36 -0.53 6.31
CA ASN A 82 18.63 -1.35 7.26
C ASN A 82 17.41 -1.95 6.57
N TRP A 83 17.41 -3.27 6.42
CA TRP A 83 16.36 -4.01 5.71
C TRP A 83 14.97 -3.83 6.34
N ASN A 84 14.85 -3.96 7.65
CA ASN A 84 13.55 -3.84 8.32
C ASN A 84 13.00 -2.42 8.18
N LYS A 85 13.86 -1.40 8.35
CA LYS A 85 13.46 0.00 8.15
C LYS A 85 13.02 0.27 6.71
N ALA A 86 13.72 -0.29 5.71
CA ALA A 86 13.34 -0.14 4.31
C ALA A 86 11.95 -0.74 4.04
N ARG A 87 11.65 -1.90 4.61
CA ARG A 87 10.35 -2.58 4.50
C ARG A 87 9.22 -1.76 5.15
N GLU A 88 9.42 -1.30 6.38
CA GLU A 88 8.44 -0.48 7.10
C GLU A 88 8.15 0.83 6.38
N GLN A 89 9.19 1.53 5.91
CA GLN A 89 9.02 2.79 5.19
C GLN A 89 8.38 2.56 3.81
N PHE A 90 8.70 1.45 3.14
CA PHE A 90 8.08 1.09 1.87
C PHE A 90 6.58 0.89 2.01
N THR A 91 6.12 0.02 2.93
CA THR A 91 4.68 -0.27 3.08
C THR A 91 3.88 0.98 3.51
N GLN A 92 4.46 1.82 4.37
CA GLN A 92 3.88 3.10 4.78
C GLN A 92 3.75 4.08 3.62
N LEU A 93 4.82 4.30 2.84
CA LEU A 93 4.80 5.19 1.68
C LEU A 93 3.86 4.69 0.60
N MET A 94 3.97 3.40 0.28
CA MET A 94 3.19 2.78 -0.78
C MET A 94 1.70 2.98 -0.56
N THR A 95 1.20 2.61 0.62
CA THR A 95 -0.21 2.77 0.97
C THR A 95 -0.64 4.23 1.09
N GLN A 96 0.25 5.13 1.53
CA GLN A 96 -0.05 6.58 1.59
C GLN A 96 -0.22 7.16 0.20
N ILE A 97 0.74 6.90 -0.71
CA ILE A 97 0.71 7.38 -2.09
C ILE A 97 -0.52 6.79 -2.82
N MET A 98 -0.82 5.50 -2.60
CA MET A 98 -2.06 4.89 -3.11
C MET A 98 -3.31 5.64 -2.65
N MET A 99 -3.43 5.95 -1.36
CA MET A 99 -4.61 6.66 -0.85
C MET A 99 -4.71 8.10 -1.38
N ASP A 100 -3.59 8.82 -1.46
CA ASP A 100 -3.54 10.19 -1.98
C ASP A 100 -3.90 10.27 -3.47
N HIS A 101 -3.57 9.23 -4.22
CA HIS A 101 -3.82 9.13 -5.66
C HIS A 101 -4.91 8.12 -6.03
N ASN A 102 -5.79 7.79 -5.09
CA ASN A 102 -6.87 6.84 -5.30
C ASN A 102 -7.79 7.31 -6.45
N PRO A 103 -7.88 6.57 -7.57
CA PRO A 103 -8.66 6.98 -8.74
C PRO A 103 -10.15 7.18 -8.47
N ASN A 104 -10.71 6.45 -7.49
CA ASN A 104 -12.11 6.59 -7.11
C ASN A 104 -12.33 6.22 -5.63
N PRO A 105 -12.19 7.21 -4.71
CA PRO A 105 -12.31 6.99 -3.27
C PRO A 105 -13.74 6.64 -2.79
N GLY A 106 -14.75 6.77 -3.66
CA GLY A 106 -16.10 6.30 -3.37
C GLY A 106 -16.26 4.79 -3.51
N VAL A 107 -15.43 4.17 -4.36
CA VAL A 107 -15.43 2.73 -4.68
C VAL A 107 -14.35 2.00 -3.90
N ALA A 108 -13.08 2.40 -4.07
CA ALA A 108 -11.94 1.87 -3.35
C ALA A 108 -11.80 2.62 -2.02
N VAL A 109 -12.08 1.96 -0.91
CA VAL A 109 -12.13 2.59 0.42
C VAL A 109 -10.95 2.26 1.33
N ALA A 110 -10.09 1.34 0.89
CA ALA A 110 -8.84 1.02 1.55
C ALA A 110 -7.73 0.71 0.53
N ALA A 111 -6.49 0.93 0.93
CA ALA A 111 -5.26 0.45 0.30
C ALA A 111 -4.57 -0.52 1.25
N ILE A 112 -4.15 -1.67 0.73
CA ILE A 112 -3.47 -2.73 1.47
C ILE A 112 -2.19 -3.07 0.72
N CYS A 113 -1.09 -3.25 1.46
CA CYS A 113 0.14 -3.86 0.97
C CYS A 113 0.61 -4.93 1.95
N TYR A 114 0.75 -6.17 1.47
CA TYR A 114 1.07 -7.31 2.31
C TYR A 114 2.00 -8.31 1.61
N ASN A 115 2.92 -8.94 2.34
CA ASN A 115 3.88 -9.89 1.74
C ASN A 115 3.74 -11.35 2.23
N LYS A 116 2.61 -11.72 2.83
CA LYS A 116 2.28 -13.10 3.21
C LYS A 116 0.93 -13.49 2.60
N ASP A 117 0.51 -14.72 2.88
CA ASP A 117 -0.78 -15.25 2.45
C ASP A 117 -1.92 -14.49 3.12
N TYR A 118 -2.97 -14.18 2.37
CA TYR A 118 -4.15 -13.51 2.88
C TYR A 118 -5.41 -14.08 2.24
N ASP A 119 -6.55 -13.87 2.89
CA ASP A 119 -7.85 -14.13 2.29
C ASP A 119 -8.63 -12.82 2.12
N VAL A 120 -9.54 -12.82 1.15
CA VAL A 120 -10.50 -11.74 0.96
C VAL A 120 -11.92 -12.28 0.84
N LYS A 121 -12.90 -11.49 1.33
CA LYS A 121 -14.31 -11.90 1.32
C LYS A 121 -14.88 -12.00 -0.10
N ASP A 122 -14.63 -10.99 -0.93
CA ASP A 122 -15.03 -10.97 -2.34
C ASP A 122 -13.84 -10.51 -3.20
N PRO A 123 -13.19 -11.42 -3.95
CA PRO A 123 -12.10 -11.07 -4.87
C PRO A 123 -12.48 -10.02 -5.92
N ARG A 124 -13.77 -9.91 -6.29
CA ARG A 124 -14.24 -8.90 -7.26
C ARG A 124 -14.30 -7.49 -6.66
N GLY A 125 -14.18 -7.39 -5.33
CA GLY A 125 -14.07 -6.14 -4.59
C GLY A 125 -12.61 -5.72 -4.34
N ILE A 126 -11.64 -6.35 -5.01
CA ILE A 126 -10.24 -5.93 -5.06
C ILE A 126 -9.99 -5.18 -6.36
N TYR A 127 -9.17 -4.13 -6.30
CA TYR A 127 -8.76 -3.38 -7.48
C TYR A 127 -7.25 -3.17 -7.56
N GLY A 128 -6.72 -3.33 -8.76
CA GLY A 128 -5.37 -2.98 -9.16
C GLY A 128 -4.29 -3.88 -8.57
N LEU A 129 -4.62 -5.10 -8.16
CA LEU A 129 -3.66 -6.05 -7.56
C LEU A 129 -2.36 -6.12 -8.37
N GLN A 130 -1.26 -5.75 -7.74
CA GLN A 130 0.11 -5.84 -8.27
C GLN A 130 1.03 -6.39 -7.19
N SER A 131 2.06 -7.12 -7.64
CA SER A 131 3.14 -7.56 -6.77
C SER A 131 4.34 -6.61 -6.97
N GLU A 132 4.65 -5.84 -5.94
CA GLU A 132 5.75 -4.87 -5.91
C GLU A 132 6.98 -5.48 -5.23
N SER A 133 8.10 -5.52 -5.94
CA SER A 133 9.33 -6.11 -5.42
C SER A 133 10.25 -5.06 -4.81
N ILE A 134 10.74 -5.32 -3.62
CA ILE A 134 11.79 -4.52 -2.99
C ILE A 134 13.02 -5.36 -2.68
N SER A 135 14.20 -4.76 -2.81
CA SER A 135 15.47 -5.44 -2.65
C SER A 135 16.50 -4.54 -1.97
N VAL A 136 17.13 -5.05 -0.91
CA VAL A 136 18.34 -4.48 -0.31
C VAL A 136 19.31 -5.63 -0.17
N TRP A 137 20.38 -5.64 -0.98
CA TRP A 137 21.30 -6.77 -1.06
C TRP A 137 21.77 -7.24 0.34
N PRO A 138 21.67 -8.55 0.66
CA PRO A 138 21.27 -9.68 -0.19
C PRO A 138 19.76 -10.07 -0.09
N ALA A 139 18.92 -9.28 0.59
CA ALA A 139 17.52 -9.60 0.83
C ALA A 139 16.59 -9.06 -0.27
N HIS A 140 15.52 -9.82 -0.55
CA HIS A 140 14.43 -9.41 -1.42
C HIS A 140 13.09 -9.86 -0.82
N THR A 141 12.01 -9.13 -1.10
CA THR A 141 10.65 -9.56 -0.79
C THR A 141 9.67 -8.93 -1.78
N ASN A 142 8.51 -9.56 -1.96
CA ASN A 142 7.45 -9.05 -2.83
C ASN A 142 6.23 -8.75 -1.96
N TYR A 143 5.60 -7.60 -2.18
CA TYR A 143 4.35 -7.21 -1.54
C TYR A 143 3.24 -7.22 -2.57
N ASP A 144 2.15 -7.89 -2.25
CA ASP A 144 0.90 -7.73 -2.95
C ASP A 144 0.21 -6.47 -2.45
N CYS A 145 0.07 -5.52 -3.36
CA CYS A 145 -0.54 -4.22 -3.10
C CYS A 145 -1.81 -4.07 -3.94
N PHE A 146 -2.91 -3.66 -3.30
CA PHE A 146 -4.20 -3.50 -3.93
C PHE A 146 -5.12 -2.55 -3.17
N TYR A 147 -6.16 -2.07 -3.85
CA TYR A 147 -7.28 -1.40 -3.21
C TYR A 147 -8.38 -2.38 -2.87
N MET A 148 -9.12 -2.09 -1.80
CA MET A 148 -10.31 -2.85 -1.40
C MET A 148 -11.54 -1.97 -1.37
N GLY A 149 -12.64 -2.47 -1.94
CA GLY A 149 -13.94 -1.84 -1.93
C GLY A 149 -14.78 -2.11 -0.68
N ARG A 150 -15.96 -1.49 -0.64
CA ARG A 150 -16.94 -1.68 0.43
C ARG A 150 -17.54 -3.10 0.43
N ASN A 151 -18.12 -3.51 1.55
CA ASN A 151 -18.71 -4.81 1.82
C ASN A 151 -17.72 -5.99 1.66
N ASN A 152 -16.44 -5.73 1.84
CA ASN A 152 -15.33 -6.66 1.68
C ASN A 152 -14.55 -6.84 3.00
N ALA A 153 -13.75 -7.88 3.09
CA ALA A 153 -12.86 -8.07 4.23
C ALA A 153 -11.53 -8.58 3.75
N PHE A 154 -10.47 -8.23 4.46
CA PHE A 154 -9.12 -8.74 4.29
C PHE A 154 -8.70 -9.43 5.59
N TRP A 155 -8.21 -10.65 5.47
CA TRP A 155 -7.69 -11.45 6.56
C TRP A 155 -6.22 -11.76 6.32
N SER A 156 -5.33 -11.29 7.20
CA SER A 156 -3.88 -11.35 6.98
C SER A 156 -3.28 -12.75 7.15
N ARG A 157 -3.99 -13.72 7.75
CA ARG A 157 -3.57 -15.13 7.95
C ARG A 157 -2.14 -15.33 8.48
N GLY A 158 -1.56 -14.32 9.12
CA GLY A 158 -0.16 -14.27 9.53
C GLY A 158 0.14 -13.02 10.35
N ASP A 159 1.42 -12.65 10.46
CA ASP A 159 1.81 -11.48 11.26
C ASP A 159 1.42 -10.16 10.55
N GLY A 160 0.60 -9.33 11.21
CA GLY A 160 0.20 -8.00 10.73
C GLY A 160 1.17 -6.85 11.05
N GLY A 161 2.38 -7.14 11.56
CA GLY A 161 3.37 -6.10 11.85
C GLY A 161 3.71 -5.24 10.61
N THR A 162 4.06 -3.97 10.83
CA THR A 162 4.28 -2.94 9.79
C THR A 162 5.34 -3.30 8.74
N ILE A 163 6.26 -4.20 9.10
CA ILE A 163 7.24 -4.82 8.20
C ILE A 163 6.56 -5.65 7.10
N ASN A 164 5.45 -6.33 7.42
CA ASN A 164 4.74 -7.25 6.52
C ASN A 164 3.47 -6.61 5.96
N LEU A 165 2.65 -5.98 6.82
CA LEU A 165 1.35 -5.41 6.49
C LEU A 165 1.32 -3.92 6.76
N TYR A 166 0.78 -3.17 5.82
CA TYR A 166 0.27 -1.85 6.12
C TYR A 166 -1.06 -1.64 5.41
N THR A 167 -1.99 -0.99 6.10
CA THR A 167 -3.28 -0.60 5.54
C THR A 167 -3.55 0.86 5.81
N ARG A 168 -4.13 1.54 4.83
CA ARG A 168 -4.71 2.88 5.00
C ARG A 168 -6.12 2.85 4.45
N TYR A 169 -7.06 3.45 5.16
CA TYR A 169 -8.46 3.35 4.81
C TYR A 169 -9.27 4.58 5.21
N TYR A 170 -10.40 4.77 4.54
CA TYR A 170 -11.36 5.80 4.90
C TYR A 170 -12.26 5.33 6.04
N SER A 171 -12.52 6.23 6.98
CA SER A 171 -13.57 6.11 7.99
C SER A 171 -14.79 6.97 7.62
N PRO A 172 -16.05 6.54 7.88
CA PRO A 172 -16.48 5.30 8.52
C PRO A 172 -16.58 4.00 7.68
N PRO A 173 -16.34 3.96 6.34
CA PRO A 173 -16.57 2.72 5.58
C PRO A 173 -15.83 1.49 6.09
N CYS A 174 -14.64 1.68 6.66
CA CYS A 174 -13.80 0.58 7.11
C CYS A 174 -13.50 0.64 8.61
N ARG A 175 -13.23 -0.53 9.19
CA ARG A 175 -12.71 -0.72 10.55
C ARG A 175 -11.67 -1.83 10.56
N PHE A 176 -10.64 -1.65 11.36
CA PHE A 176 -9.65 -2.67 11.67
C PHE A 176 -10.00 -3.32 13.01
N ASP A 177 -9.83 -4.63 13.13
CA ASP A 177 -10.04 -5.33 14.40
C ASP A 177 -8.71 -5.74 15.07
N ASP A 178 -8.81 -6.38 16.24
CA ASP A 178 -7.64 -6.79 17.04
C ASP A 178 -6.93 -8.05 16.49
N GLN A 179 -7.38 -8.61 15.36
CA GLN A 179 -6.80 -9.79 14.69
C GLN A 179 -6.02 -9.43 13.42
N ASP A 180 -5.73 -8.16 13.23
CA ASP A 180 -5.12 -7.64 12.01
C ASP A 180 -5.99 -7.82 10.75
N ASP A 181 -7.31 -7.86 10.92
CA ASP A 181 -8.28 -7.96 9.85
C ASP A 181 -8.91 -6.60 9.55
N LEU A 182 -9.08 -6.31 8.25
CA LEU A 182 -9.72 -5.08 7.79
C LEU A 182 -11.09 -5.39 7.21
N TYR A 183 -12.12 -4.75 7.76
CA TYR A 183 -13.50 -4.87 7.29
C TYR A 183 -13.96 -3.55 6.68
N CYS A 184 -14.39 -3.59 5.43
CA CYS A 184 -15.01 -2.50 4.69
C CYS A 184 -16.38 -2.95 4.14
#